data_AF-A0A0K6G4N5-F1
#
_entry.id   AF-A0A0K6G4N5-F1
#
_cell.length_a   1.000
_cell.length_b   1.000
_cell.length_c   1.000
_cell.angle_alpha   90.00
_cell.angle_beta   90.00
_cell.angle_gamma   90.00
#
_symmetry.space_group_name_H-M   'P 1'
#
loop_
_entity.id
_entity.type
_entity.pdbx_description
1 polymer ?
#
loop_
_entity_poly.entity_id
_entity_poly.type
_entity_poly.pdbx_seq_one_letter_code
_entity_poly.pdbx_strand_id
1 'polypeptide(L)'
;MNVGSNDWQPARVLDAYNAAQRVAPHFKLSISLDMSSLACATVADGQYIIDNFITPFKSHPNRYLYNSKLFLSTFAGQWCTFGQARPPAGWKWLVQNAGTPIYFIPNLQIGDATQLSTTWSFIDGFKLWNAWPKTSAGNTQWADDDWWLQNSQGKGYLTLVSPWFFIHRAGGDPAINDRYMRGDNFEYRQRWQQLIDHRDSLPFVEVASWNDYGESHYIGPMSGLWPDDVKYITANNDHQAWADYTWYYATWWKSGAAPTIDTDRVYMWARIHPKNAAVCSTDGVGTVLNANWAEDLLYISVFLKSAAQAYCYSGSNNSGTKSLNAGVNEFTVPLVSGGIGCTITRNGAALIKYTPTDFTYTTSPSVCNMNAWTGLFRG
;
A
#
# COMPACT_ATOMS: atom_id res chain seq x y z
N MET A 1 -9.77 2.97 -7.55
CA MET A 1 -8.78 3.32 -8.59
C MET A 1 -8.41 4.78 -8.44
N ASN A 2 -7.15 5.07 -8.19
CA ASN A 2 -6.65 6.45 -8.15
C ASN A 2 -6.60 7.02 -9.59
N VAL A 3 -7.07 8.26 -9.80
CA VAL A 3 -7.11 8.92 -11.12
C VAL A 3 -6.62 10.38 -11.01
N GLY A 4 -5.77 10.78 -11.95
CA GLY A 4 -5.19 12.11 -12.11
C GLY A 4 -5.56 12.76 -13.45
N SER A 5 -4.76 13.75 -13.90
CA SER A 5 -5.11 14.65 -15.01
C SER A 5 -4.76 14.20 -16.42
N ASN A 6 -4.06 13.07 -16.58
CA ASN A 6 -3.68 12.60 -17.91
C ASN A 6 -4.91 12.21 -18.76
N ASP A 7 -4.97 12.73 -19.99
CA ASP A 7 -6.10 12.60 -20.92
C ASP A 7 -6.48 11.15 -21.27
N TRP A 8 -5.52 10.23 -21.23
CA TRP A 8 -5.74 8.81 -21.48
C TRP A 8 -6.40 8.07 -20.32
N GLN A 9 -6.40 8.62 -19.09
CA GLN A 9 -6.87 7.91 -17.90
C GLN A 9 -8.36 7.56 -17.93
N PRO A 10 -9.30 8.46 -18.30
CA PRO A 10 -10.72 8.11 -18.39
C PRO A 10 -10.98 6.85 -19.23
N ALA A 11 -10.27 6.69 -20.35
CA ALA A 11 -10.40 5.51 -21.20
C ALA A 11 -9.88 4.24 -20.50
N ARG A 12 -8.73 4.31 -19.80
CA ARG A 12 -8.18 3.17 -19.05
C ARG A 12 -9.03 2.78 -17.84
N VAL A 13 -9.70 3.74 -17.21
CA VAL A 13 -10.68 3.48 -16.16
C VAL A 13 -11.84 2.67 -16.72
N LEU A 14 -12.39 3.07 -17.88
CA LEU A 14 -13.44 2.32 -18.55
C LEU A 14 -12.99 0.90 -18.93
N ASP A 15 -11.75 0.75 -19.43
CA ASP A 15 -11.18 -0.57 -19.73
C ASP A 15 -11.15 -1.48 -18.49
N ALA A 16 -10.78 -0.93 -17.32
CA ALA A 16 -10.77 -1.69 -16.06
C ALA A 16 -12.18 -2.15 -15.62
N TYR A 17 -13.19 -1.28 -15.75
CA TYR A 17 -14.58 -1.64 -15.48
C TYR A 17 -15.10 -2.73 -16.43
N ASN A 18 -14.83 -2.60 -17.72
CA ASN A 18 -15.19 -3.58 -18.72
C ASN A 18 -14.45 -4.92 -18.51
N ALA A 19 -13.18 -4.88 -18.13
CA ALA A 19 -12.42 -6.08 -17.78
C ALA A 19 -13.02 -6.77 -16.56
N ALA A 20 -13.32 -6.03 -15.48
CA ALA A 20 -13.97 -6.56 -14.30
C ALA A 20 -15.32 -7.21 -14.65
N GLN A 21 -16.13 -6.59 -15.52
CA GLN A 21 -17.39 -7.19 -15.96
C GLN A 21 -17.19 -8.54 -16.66
N ARG A 22 -16.17 -8.65 -17.50
CA ARG A 22 -15.90 -9.87 -18.29
C ARG A 22 -15.29 -10.99 -17.46
N VAL A 23 -14.30 -10.70 -16.62
CA VAL A 23 -13.46 -11.74 -15.99
C VAL A 23 -13.70 -11.89 -14.49
N ALA A 24 -14.31 -10.90 -13.84
CA ALA A 24 -14.54 -10.89 -12.39
C ALA A 24 -15.84 -10.12 -12.05
N PRO A 25 -17.03 -10.57 -12.48
CA PRO A 25 -18.28 -9.80 -12.37
C PRO A 25 -18.67 -9.42 -10.93
N HIS A 26 -18.15 -10.12 -9.94
CA HIS A 26 -18.32 -9.83 -8.52
C HIS A 26 -17.29 -8.83 -7.96
N PHE A 27 -16.18 -8.59 -8.66
CA PHE A 27 -15.20 -7.58 -8.29
C PHE A 27 -15.76 -6.19 -8.58
N LYS A 28 -15.76 -5.32 -7.57
CA LYS A 28 -16.31 -3.97 -7.64
C LYS A 28 -15.20 -2.94 -7.62
N LEU A 29 -15.41 -1.85 -8.35
CA LEU A 29 -14.49 -0.75 -8.51
C LEU A 29 -15.13 0.54 -8.00
N SER A 30 -14.32 1.39 -7.39
CA SER A 30 -14.65 2.76 -7.02
C SER A 30 -13.55 3.70 -7.54
N ILE A 31 -13.87 4.99 -7.62
CA ILE A 31 -12.91 6.02 -8.01
C ILE A 31 -12.34 6.71 -6.76
N SER A 32 -11.04 6.97 -6.79
CA SER A 32 -10.33 7.86 -5.88
C SER A 32 -9.72 8.99 -6.71
N LEU A 33 -10.17 10.22 -6.51
CA LEU A 33 -9.67 11.37 -7.28
C LEU A 33 -8.36 11.87 -6.67
N ASP A 34 -7.28 11.92 -7.45
CA ASP A 34 -6.03 12.55 -7.04
C ASP A 34 -6.11 14.05 -7.31
N MET A 35 -6.41 14.79 -6.24
CA MET A 35 -6.58 16.24 -6.30
C MET A 35 -5.26 17.00 -6.21
N SER A 36 -4.14 16.29 -6.06
CA SER A 36 -2.80 16.86 -6.29
C SER A 36 -2.48 16.97 -7.78
N SER A 37 -3.19 16.19 -8.62
CA SER A 37 -3.01 16.14 -10.08
C SER A 37 -4.15 16.81 -10.86
N LEU A 38 -5.40 16.58 -10.45
CA LEU A 38 -6.60 17.10 -11.13
C LEU A 38 -6.78 18.61 -10.91
N ALA A 39 -7.14 19.33 -11.97
CA ALA A 39 -7.65 20.69 -11.86
C ALA A 39 -8.97 20.70 -11.07
N CYS A 40 -9.20 21.75 -10.28
CA CYS A 40 -10.36 21.81 -9.40
C CYS A 40 -10.80 23.22 -8.97
N ALA A 41 -10.43 24.24 -9.76
CA ALA A 41 -10.68 25.64 -9.43
C ALA A 41 -12.01 26.16 -9.98
N THR A 42 -12.45 25.64 -11.13
CA THR A 42 -13.60 26.15 -11.89
C THR A 42 -14.76 25.16 -11.93
N VAL A 43 -15.95 25.64 -12.31
CA VAL A 43 -17.11 24.77 -12.56
C VAL A 43 -16.80 23.76 -13.67
N ALA A 44 -16.03 24.15 -14.69
CA ALA A 44 -15.64 23.27 -15.79
C ALA A 44 -14.76 22.10 -15.30
N ASP A 45 -13.86 22.35 -14.35
CA ASP A 45 -13.03 21.29 -13.75
C ASP A 45 -13.89 20.25 -13.02
N GLY A 46 -14.89 20.72 -12.26
CA GLY A 46 -15.82 19.84 -11.57
C GLY A 46 -16.72 19.08 -12.54
N GLN A 47 -17.17 19.73 -13.62
CA GLN A 47 -17.93 19.09 -14.68
C GLN A 47 -17.11 18.00 -15.40
N TYR A 48 -15.83 18.25 -15.66
CA TYR A 48 -14.91 17.26 -16.23
C TYR A 48 -14.84 16.00 -15.36
N ILE A 49 -14.70 16.14 -14.03
CA ILE A 49 -14.69 15.00 -13.10
C ILE A 49 -16.02 14.23 -13.17
N ILE A 50 -17.15 14.92 -13.16
CA ILE A 50 -18.47 14.30 -13.25
C ILE A 50 -18.60 13.51 -14.56
N ASP A 51 -18.25 14.11 -15.69
CA ASP A 51 -18.45 13.51 -17.01
C ASP A 51 -17.53 12.31 -17.28
N ASN A 52 -16.31 12.32 -16.74
CA ASN A 52 -15.31 11.30 -17.04
C ASN A 52 -15.16 10.23 -15.96
N PHE A 53 -15.44 10.55 -14.70
CA PHE A 53 -15.17 9.64 -13.58
C PHE A 53 -16.41 9.27 -12.75
N ILE A 54 -17.57 9.87 -13.00
CA ILE A 54 -18.81 9.55 -12.28
C ILE A 54 -19.88 9.05 -13.24
N THR A 55 -20.26 9.86 -14.23
CA THR A 55 -21.35 9.60 -15.18
C THR A 55 -21.21 8.26 -15.91
N PRO A 56 -20.03 7.85 -16.41
CA PRO A 56 -19.89 6.57 -17.11
C PRO A 56 -20.12 5.35 -16.22
N PHE A 57 -19.91 5.49 -14.91
CA PHE A 57 -19.87 4.37 -13.97
C PHE A 57 -21.09 4.29 -13.06
N LYS A 58 -21.92 5.34 -12.98
CA LYS A 58 -23.10 5.37 -12.10
C LYS A 58 -24.11 4.24 -12.35
N SER A 59 -24.15 3.68 -13.56
CA SER A 59 -24.98 2.52 -13.92
C SER A 59 -24.17 1.25 -14.22
N HIS A 60 -22.84 1.30 -14.20
CA HIS A 60 -22.00 0.15 -14.56
C HIS A 60 -22.17 -1.00 -13.54
N PRO A 61 -22.29 -2.28 -13.96
CA PRO A 61 -22.55 -3.41 -13.05
C PRO A 61 -21.43 -3.67 -12.02
N ASN A 62 -20.20 -3.31 -12.35
CA ASN A 62 -19.03 -3.42 -11.46
C ASN A 62 -18.78 -2.18 -10.59
N ARG A 63 -19.68 -1.21 -10.52
CA ARG A 63 -19.55 -0.09 -9.58
C ARG A 63 -19.68 -0.57 -8.14
N TYR A 64 -18.84 -0.04 -7.26
CA TYR A 64 -18.96 -0.27 -5.84
C TYR A 64 -20.00 0.68 -5.25
N LEU A 65 -21.04 0.09 -4.67
CA LEU A 65 -22.07 0.81 -3.94
C LEU A 65 -21.91 0.51 -2.45
N TYR A 66 -22.02 1.55 -1.63
CA TYR A 66 -22.13 1.43 -0.19
C TYR A 66 -23.32 2.25 0.29
N ASN A 67 -24.19 1.64 1.11
CA ASN A 67 -25.48 2.22 1.50
C ASN A 67 -26.30 2.74 0.30
N SER A 68 -26.31 1.98 -0.80
CA SER A 68 -26.99 2.32 -2.07
C SER A 68 -26.48 3.59 -2.77
N LYS A 69 -25.30 4.10 -2.40
CA LYS A 69 -24.66 5.27 -3.00
C LYS A 69 -23.35 4.86 -3.70
N LEU A 70 -22.98 5.56 -4.77
CA LEU A 70 -21.71 5.33 -5.45
C LEU A 70 -20.54 5.76 -4.56
N PHE A 71 -19.59 4.86 -4.32
CA PHE A 71 -18.46 5.14 -3.45
C PHE A 71 -17.41 6.01 -4.17
N LEU A 72 -17.03 7.13 -3.56
CA LEU A 72 -16.04 8.06 -4.06
C LEU A 72 -15.08 8.48 -2.94
N SER A 73 -13.78 8.39 -3.19
CA SER A 73 -12.74 8.90 -2.30
C SER A 73 -11.84 9.89 -3.02
N THR A 74 -10.87 10.46 -2.30
CA THR A 74 -9.83 11.32 -2.87
C THR A 74 -8.47 11.01 -2.27
N PHE A 75 -7.42 11.45 -2.94
CA PHE A 75 -6.18 11.87 -2.29
C PHE A 75 -6.15 13.40 -2.28
N ALA A 76 -6.03 14.00 -1.09
CA ALA A 76 -6.13 15.45 -0.89
C ALA A 76 -7.44 16.08 -1.44
N GLY A 77 -7.42 17.40 -1.67
CA GLY A 77 -8.52 18.15 -2.27
C GLY A 77 -9.17 19.19 -1.35
N GLN A 78 -8.61 19.43 -0.16
CA GLN A 78 -9.11 20.40 0.80
C GLN A 78 -9.09 21.86 0.30
N TRP A 79 -8.41 22.15 -0.82
CA TRP A 79 -8.34 23.44 -1.49
C TRP A 79 -9.27 23.58 -2.71
N CYS A 80 -9.94 22.51 -3.14
CA CYS A 80 -10.70 22.50 -4.38
C CYS A 80 -12.05 23.20 -4.28
N THR A 81 -12.25 24.24 -5.09
CA THR A 81 -13.42 25.13 -5.01
C THR A 81 -14.48 24.86 -6.07
N PHE A 82 -14.13 24.30 -7.22
CA PHE A 82 -15.05 24.06 -8.35
C PHE A 82 -15.94 25.28 -8.69
N GLY A 83 -15.33 26.47 -8.72
CA GLY A 83 -15.99 27.76 -8.98
C GLY A 83 -16.84 28.30 -7.82
N GLN A 84 -16.85 27.63 -6.66
CA GLN A 84 -17.56 28.09 -5.47
C GLN A 84 -16.68 28.97 -4.59
N ALA A 85 -17.30 29.73 -3.68
CA ALA A 85 -16.59 30.67 -2.81
C ALA A 85 -15.56 30.01 -1.86
N ARG A 86 -15.72 28.73 -1.52
CA ARG A 86 -14.81 28.00 -0.62
C ARG A 86 -14.83 26.48 -0.88
N PRO A 87 -13.77 25.74 -0.51
CA PRO A 87 -13.66 24.33 -0.86
C PRO A 87 -14.80 23.41 -0.39
N PRO A 88 -15.32 23.55 0.86
CA PRO A 88 -16.47 22.73 1.27
C PRO A 88 -17.73 22.97 0.42
N ALA A 89 -17.94 24.20 -0.06
CA ALA A 89 -19.04 24.50 -0.97
C ALA A 89 -18.79 23.88 -2.36
N GLY A 90 -17.54 23.87 -2.82
CA GLY A 90 -17.13 23.20 -4.06
C GLY A 90 -17.44 21.71 -4.05
N TRP A 91 -16.96 20.99 -3.05
CA TRP A 91 -17.22 19.55 -2.93
C TRP A 91 -18.69 19.22 -2.74
N LYS A 92 -19.41 20.03 -1.96
CA LYS A 92 -20.86 19.87 -1.82
C LYS A 92 -21.57 20.07 -3.16
N TRP A 93 -21.18 21.08 -3.94
CA TRP A 93 -21.67 21.28 -5.29
C TRP A 93 -21.39 20.06 -6.18
N LEU A 94 -20.16 19.54 -6.20
CA LEU A 94 -19.79 18.38 -7.02
C LEU A 94 -20.64 17.15 -6.66
N VAL A 95 -20.72 16.82 -5.36
CA VAL A 95 -21.51 15.68 -4.85
C VAL A 95 -23.00 15.82 -5.20
N GLN A 96 -23.55 17.02 -5.13
CA GLN A 96 -24.96 17.28 -5.46
C GLN A 96 -25.24 17.23 -6.98
N ASN A 97 -24.27 17.60 -7.81
CA ASN A 97 -24.39 17.63 -9.27
C ASN A 97 -23.89 16.34 -9.96
N ALA A 98 -23.40 15.36 -9.19
CA ALA A 98 -22.92 14.07 -9.69
C ALA A 98 -23.97 13.23 -10.47
N GLY A 99 -25.25 13.59 -10.39
CA GLY A 99 -26.33 12.89 -11.10
C GLY A 99 -26.60 11.47 -10.59
N THR A 100 -26.08 11.13 -9.40
CA THR A 100 -26.31 9.91 -8.62
C THR A 100 -25.95 10.18 -7.16
N PRO A 101 -26.57 9.52 -6.17
CA PRO A 101 -26.12 9.62 -4.77
C PRO A 101 -24.67 9.12 -4.62
N ILE A 102 -23.84 9.90 -3.91
CA ILE A 102 -22.42 9.59 -3.65
C ILE A 102 -22.23 9.30 -2.15
N TYR A 103 -21.53 8.21 -1.83
CA TYR A 103 -20.93 7.98 -0.52
C TYR A 103 -19.51 8.56 -0.56
N PHE A 104 -19.35 9.75 -0.01
CA PHE A 104 -18.11 10.51 -0.15
C PHE A 104 -17.22 10.38 1.08
N ILE A 105 -16.03 9.81 0.88
CA ILE A 105 -15.02 9.57 1.93
C ILE A 105 -13.64 10.11 1.51
N PRO A 106 -13.45 11.44 1.54
CA PRO A 106 -12.21 12.05 1.09
C PRO A 106 -11.05 11.86 2.06
N ASN A 107 -9.85 11.92 1.50
CA ASN A 107 -8.63 12.13 2.27
C ASN A 107 -8.35 13.64 2.34
N LEU A 108 -9.11 14.34 3.18
CA LEU A 108 -8.83 15.76 3.43
C LEU A 108 -7.60 15.83 4.34
N GLN A 109 -6.52 16.47 3.92
CA GLN A 109 -5.32 16.60 4.76
C GLN A 109 -5.53 17.73 5.80
N ILE A 110 -6.51 17.51 6.68
CA ILE A 110 -6.89 18.39 7.77
C ILE A 110 -6.38 17.82 9.10
N GLY A 111 -5.94 18.70 10.00
CA GLY A 111 -5.42 18.30 11.33
C GLY A 111 -6.45 18.35 12.46
N ASP A 112 -7.71 18.67 12.15
CA ASP A 112 -8.76 18.89 13.13
C ASP A 112 -10.05 18.16 12.73
N ALA A 113 -10.36 17.09 13.45
CA ALA A 113 -11.53 16.26 13.21
C ALA A 113 -12.87 16.97 13.50
N THR A 114 -12.89 18.06 14.28
CA THR A 114 -14.12 18.82 14.52
C THR A 114 -14.69 19.41 13.23
N GLN A 115 -13.82 19.66 12.24
CA GLN A 115 -14.22 20.12 10.91
C GLN A 115 -15.09 19.10 10.16
N LEU A 116 -15.01 17.80 10.47
CA LEU A 116 -15.85 16.76 9.84
C LEU A 116 -17.33 16.93 10.20
N SER A 117 -17.61 17.49 11.39
CA SER A 117 -18.98 17.73 11.88
C SER A 117 -19.49 19.15 11.60
N THR A 118 -18.60 20.10 11.34
CA THR A 118 -18.93 21.51 11.14
C THR A 118 -18.79 21.92 9.67
N THR A 119 -17.55 22.08 9.22
CA THR A 119 -17.18 22.58 7.88
C THR A 119 -17.49 21.58 6.76
N TRP A 120 -17.26 20.29 7.01
CA TRP A 120 -17.36 19.18 6.07
C TRP A 120 -18.52 18.23 6.42
N SER A 121 -19.53 18.70 7.15
CA SER A 121 -20.65 17.91 7.65
C SER A 121 -21.43 17.11 6.60
N PHE A 122 -21.32 17.46 5.32
CA PHE A 122 -21.98 16.78 4.20
C PHE A 122 -21.28 15.52 3.71
N ILE A 123 -20.02 15.27 4.11
CA ILE A 123 -19.31 14.03 3.73
C ILE A 123 -19.86 12.83 4.53
N ASP A 124 -19.73 11.62 3.98
CA ASP A 124 -20.20 10.41 4.64
C ASP A 124 -19.14 9.78 5.54
N GLY A 125 -17.86 10.00 5.24
CA GLY A 125 -16.74 9.45 6.00
C GLY A 125 -15.43 10.22 5.82
N PHE A 126 -14.40 9.77 6.53
CA PHE A 126 -13.04 10.29 6.43
C PHE A 126 -12.05 9.18 6.09
N LYS A 127 -11.15 9.44 5.13
CA LYS A 127 -10.04 8.56 4.79
C LYS A 127 -8.74 9.11 5.40
N LEU A 128 -8.11 8.36 6.29
CA LEU A 128 -6.79 8.72 6.82
C LEU A 128 -5.68 8.08 5.97
N TRP A 129 -4.73 8.87 5.46
CA TRP A 129 -3.54 8.36 4.74
C TRP A 129 -2.47 7.99 5.77
N ASN A 130 -2.63 6.81 6.39
CA ASN A 130 -1.75 6.34 7.45
C ASN A 130 -1.53 4.83 7.36
N ALA A 131 -0.52 4.43 6.59
CA ALA A 131 -0.17 3.01 6.41
C ALA A 131 1.14 2.63 7.13
N TRP A 132 2.08 3.56 7.25
CA TRP A 132 3.44 3.34 7.76
C TRP A 132 3.69 4.08 9.07
N PRO A 133 4.66 3.64 9.89
CA PRO A 133 5.04 4.34 11.10
C PRO A 133 5.57 5.74 10.80
N LYS A 134 5.28 6.67 11.71
CA LYS A 134 5.74 8.08 11.63
C LYS A 134 7.13 8.28 12.24
N THR A 135 7.67 7.27 12.92
CA THR A 135 8.96 7.32 13.61
C THR A 135 9.72 6.00 13.47
N SER A 136 11.01 6.02 13.80
CA SER A 136 11.84 4.82 13.89
C SER A 136 11.44 3.87 15.03
N ALA A 137 10.48 4.21 15.89
CA ALA A 137 10.00 3.31 16.93
C ALA A 137 9.08 2.20 16.37
N GLY A 138 8.49 2.39 15.17
CA GLY A 138 7.53 1.45 14.58
C GLY A 138 6.14 1.51 15.24
N ASN A 139 5.17 0.76 14.70
CA ASN A 139 3.88 0.48 15.34
C ASN A 139 3.08 1.73 15.84
N THR A 140 3.24 2.89 15.21
CA THR A 140 2.61 4.17 15.66
C THR A 140 1.24 4.44 15.04
N GLN A 141 0.81 3.65 14.05
CA GLN A 141 -0.33 3.97 13.19
C GLN A 141 -1.65 3.94 13.95
N TRP A 142 -1.84 2.93 14.81
CA TRP A 142 -3.10 2.72 15.52
C TRP A 142 -3.49 3.90 16.42
N ALA A 143 -2.52 4.58 17.02
CA ALA A 143 -2.80 5.75 17.87
C ALA A 143 -3.51 6.87 17.09
N ASP A 144 -3.14 7.08 15.81
CA ASP A 144 -3.84 8.03 14.95
C ASP A 144 -5.22 7.51 14.55
N ASP A 145 -5.34 6.22 14.23
CA ASP A 145 -6.63 5.63 13.87
C ASP A 145 -7.63 5.73 15.00
N ASP A 146 -7.22 5.38 16.22
CA ASP A 146 -8.05 5.46 17.42
C ASP A 146 -8.48 6.90 17.69
N TRP A 147 -7.54 7.85 17.59
CA TRP A 147 -7.87 9.28 17.73
C TRP A 147 -8.90 9.73 16.68
N TRP A 148 -8.70 9.39 15.40
CA TRP A 148 -9.65 9.76 14.35
C TRP A 148 -11.00 9.06 14.52
N LEU A 149 -11.04 7.79 14.89
CA LEU A 149 -12.27 7.05 15.14
C LEU A 149 -13.10 7.69 16.26
N GLN A 150 -12.47 8.06 17.38
CA GLN A 150 -13.13 8.73 18.50
C GLN A 150 -13.65 10.12 18.13
N ASN A 151 -12.95 10.84 17.24
CA ASN A 151 -13.26 12.23 16.91
C ASN A 151 -14.05 12.42 15.61
N SER A 152 -14.32 11.35 14.84
CA SER A 152 -15.06 11.43 13.57
C SER A 152 -16.57 11.60 13.71
N GLN A 153 -17.12 11.70 14.94
CA GLN A 153 -18.53 12.03 15.20
C GLN A 153 -19.53 11.12 14.46
N GLY A 154 -19.26 9.81 14.41
CA GLY A 154 -20.11 8.82 13.75
C GLY A 154 -20.04 8.80 12.22
N LYS A 155 -19.13 9.57 11.61
CA LYS A 155 -18.79 9.44 10.18
C LYS A 155 -18.09 8.11 9.90
N GLY A 156 -18.23 7.57 8.69
CA GLY A 156 -17.48 6.40 8.28
C GLY A 156 -15.97 6.64 8.30
N TYR A 157 -15.17 5.60 8.49
CA TYR A 157 -13.72 5.71 8.58
C TYR A 157 -13.03 4.72 7.64
N LEU A 158 -12.07 5.21 6.86
CA LEU A 158 -11.23 4.37 6.00
C LEU A 158 -9.78 4.59 6.41
N THR A 159 -9.13 3.48 6.79
CA THR A 159 -7.70 3.46 7.08
C THR A 159 -6.95 2.60 6.09
N LEU A 160 -5.62 2.68 6.15
CA LEU A 160 -4.72 2.04 5.21
C LEU A 160 -3.83 0.98 5.85
N VAL A 161 -3.39 0.05 5.00
CA VAL A 161 -2.33 -0.92 5.25
C VAL A 161 -1.46 -1.03 4.00
N SER A 162 -0.15 -1.11 4.20
CA SER A 162 0.82 -1.14 3.10
C SER A 162 2.13 -1.78 3.55
N PRO A 163 2.85 -2.51 2.67
CA PRO A 163 4.04 -3.25 3.08
C PRO A 163 5.31 -2.40 3.20
N TRP A 164 5.54 -1.47 2.28
CA TRP A 164 6.82 -0.78 2.13
C TRP A 164 6.63 0.66 1.72
N PHE A 165 7.63 1.54 1.83
CA PHE A 165 7.59 2.86 1.21
C PHE A 165 8.99 3.39 0.95
N PHE A 166 9.25 3.72 -0.29
CA PHE A 166 10.49 4.37 -0.70
C PHE A 166 10.24 5.19 -1.96
N ILE A 167 10.63 6.45 -1.89
CA ILE A 167 10.67 7.36 -3.04
C ILE A 167 12.01 8.07 -3.05
N HIS A 168 12.59 8.21 -4.24
CA HIS A 168 13.88 8.86 -4.47
C HIS A 168 13.86 9.50 -5.84
N ARG A 169 13.40 10.76 -5.87
CA ARG A 169 13.18 11.56 -7.08
C ARG A 169 13.80 12.94 -6.90
N ALA A 170 14.43 13.45 -7.95
CA ALA A 170 15.06 14.75 -7.91
C ALA A 170 14.02 15.89 -7.87
N GLY A 171 14.32 16.92 -7.08
CA GLY A 171 13.51 18.14 -7.00
C GLY A 171 12.29 18.04 -6.08
N GLY A 172 11.70 19.19 -5.78
CA GLY A 172 10.60 19.30 -4.82
C GLY A 172 11.06 19.19 -3.36
N ASP A 173 10.10 18.99 -2.46
CA ASP A 173 10.36 18.78 -1.03
C ASP A 173 10.89 17.36 -0.79
N PRO A 174 12.07 17.15 -0.19
CA PRO A 174 12.57 15.83 0.16
C PRO A 174 11.61 15.03 1.06
N ALA A 175 10.85 15.71 1.92
CA ALA A 175 9.82 15.05 2.73
C ALA A 175 8.71 14.42 1.87
N ILE A 176 8.58 14.82 0.60
CA ILE A 176 7.62 14.28 -0.38
C ILE A 176 8.32 13.36 -1.39
N ASN A 177 9.50 13.74 -1.88
CA ASN A 177 10.12 13.12 -3.07
C ASN A 177 11.39 12.30 -2.80
N ASP A 178 11.98 12.37 -1.61
CA ASP A 178 13.23 11.66 -1.29
C ASP A 178 13.22 11.13 0.16
N ARG A 179 12.45 10.06 0.40
CA ARG A 179 12.28 9.47 1.73
C ARG A 179 12.10 7.96 1.73
N TYR A 180 12.55 7.36 2.82
CA TYR A 180 12.15 6.03 3.27
C TYR A 180 11.12 6.16 4.41
N MET A 181 10.03 5.38 4.37
CA MET A 181 9.22 5.16 5.58
C MET A 181 9.40 3.73 6.03
N ARG A 182 9.30 3.50 7.35
CA ARG A 182 9.60 2.19 7.94
C ARG A 182 8.58 1.14 7.46
N GLY A 183 8.92 0.42 6.40
CA GLY A 183 8.20 -0.76 5.92
C GLY A 183 8.87 -2.08 6.30
N ASP A 184 10.05 -2.00 6.90
CA ASP A 184 10.80 -3.16 7.35
C ASP A 184 10.31 -3.67 8.71
N ASN A 185 11.10 -4.47 9.42
CA ASN A 185 10.76 -4.94 10.78
C ASN A 185 9.38 -5.62 10.92
N PHE A 186 8.91 -6.33 9.90
CA PHE A 186 7.60 -6.98 9.87
C PHE A 186 6.39 -6.03 10.06
N GLU A 187 6.55 -4.74 9.77
CA GLU A 187 5.48 -3.72 9.95
C GLU A 187 4.21 -4.07 9.18
N TYR A 188 4.30 -4.73 8.03
CA TYR A 188 3.10 -5.12 7.27
C TYR A 188 2.19 -6.07 8.06
N ARG A 189 2.78 -7.06 8.72
CA ARG A 189 2.05 -7.99 9.59
C ARG A 189 1.52 -7.28 10.82
N GLN A 190 2.35 -6.49 11.49
CA GLN A 190 1.96 -5.77 12.70
C GLN A 190 0.77 -4.86 12.41
N ARG A 191 0.80 -4.14 11.28
CA ARG A 191 -0.32 -3.34 10.82
C ARG A 191 -1.57 -4.17 10.57
N TRP A 192 -1.47 -5.31 9.87
CA TRP A 192 -2.61 -6.20 9.70
C TRP A 192 -3.18 -6.71 11.03
N GLN A 193 -2.34 -7.03 12.01
CA GLN A 193 -2.77 -7.47 13.34
C GLN A 193 -3.54 -6.37 14.07
N GLN A 194 -3.03 -5.13 14.09
CA GLN A 194 -3.78 -3.99 14.63
C GLN A 194 -5.18 -3.89 13.99
N LEU A 195 -5.26 -3.98 12.66
CA LEU A 195 -6.55 -3.86 11.97
C LEU A 195 -7.50 -5.02 12.26
N ILE A 196 -6.97 -6.24 12.47
CA ILE A 196 -7.76 -7.42 12.84
C ILE A 196 -8.27 -7.30 14.27
N ASP A 197 -7.43 -6.87 15.21
CA ASP A 197 -7.79 -6.70 16.62
C ASP A 197 -8.90 -5.65 16.80
N HIS A 198 -9.00 -4.71 15.86
CA HIS A 198 -10.01 -3.65 15.83
C HIS A 198 -10.99 -3.77 14.67
N ARG A 199 -11.18 -4.97 14.10
CA ARG A 199 -12.02 -5.17 12.92
C ARG A 199 -13.45 -4.65 13.07
N ASP A 200 -14.01 -4.77 14.27
CA ASP A 200 -15.42 -4.44 14.53
C ASP A 200 -15.66 -2.92 14.56
N SER A 201 -14.62 -2.09 14.74
CA SER A 201 -14.70 -0.64 14.68
C SER A 201 -14.35 -0.05 13.30
N LEU A 202 -13.89 -0.88 12.36
CA LEU A 202 -13.38 -0.44 11.07
C LEU A 202 -14.32 -0.85 9.92
N PRO A 203 -15.02 0.09 9.28
CA PRO A 203 -15.89 -0.27 8.15
C PRO A 203 -15.09 -0.51 6.87
N PHE A 204 -13.90 0.09 6.72
CA PHE A 204 -13.07 -0.03 5.54
C PHE A 204 -11.58 -0.11 5.87
N VAL A 205 -10.88 -0.96 5.12
CA VAL A 205 -9.42 -1.01 5.05
C VAL A 205 -9.02 -0.95 3.57
N GLU A 206 -8.11 -0.04 3.22
CA GLU A 206 -7.52 0.05 1.88
C GLU A 206 -6.10 -0.48 1.90
N VAL A 207 -5.78 -1.40 0.99
CA VAL A 207 -4.39 -1.80 0.74
C VAL A 207 -3.78 -0.79 -0.24
N ALA A 208 -2.88 0.04 0.26
CA ALA A 208 -2.09 0.95 -0.56
C ALA A 208 -0.79 0.23 -0.94
N SER A 209 -0.51 -0.10 -2.20
CA SER A 209 -1.35 0.06 -3.39
C SER A 209 -1.29 -1.20 -4.25
N TRP A 210 -2.05 -1.20 -5.34
CA TRP A 210 -1.91 -2.25 -6.34
C TRP A 210 -0.64 -2.06 -7.20
N ASN A 211 -0.32 -0.84 -7.62
CA ASN A 211 0.70 -0.61 -8.65
C ASN A 211 1.37 0.78 -8.58
N ASP A 212 1.49 1.38 -7.39
CA ASP A 212 2.30 2.60 -7.23
C ASP A 212 3.80 2.25 -7.18
N TYR A 213 4.37 1.98 -8.36
CA TYR A 213 5.77 1.61 -8.50
C TYR A 213 6.72 2.71 -8.04
N GLY A 214 6.31 3.97 -8.24
CA GLY A 214 7.09 5.17 -7.97
C GLY A 214 7.32 5.48 -6.50
N GLU A 215 6.54 4.86 -5.60
CA GLU A 215 6.67 4.99 -4.15
C GLU A 215 6.92 3.63 -3.46
N SER A 216 7.21 2.59 -4.25
CA SER A 216 7.67 1.27 -3.77
C SER A 216 6.70 0.48 -2.89
N HIS A 217 5.44 0.90 -2.78
CA HIS A 217 4.50 0.36 -1.78
C HIS A 217 3.40 -0.54 -2.37
N TYR A 218 3.58 -0.96 -3.61
CA TYR A 218 2.64 -1.79 -4.34
C TYR A 218 2.73 -3.26 -3.92
N ILE A 219 1.64 -4.00 -4.13
CA ILE A 219 1.58 -5.47 -3.98
C ILE A 219 1.30 -6.20 -5.30
N GLY A 220 0.98 -5.48 -6.38
CA GLY A 220 0.66 -6.06 -7.67
C GLY A 220 1.91 -6.49 -8.46
N PRO A 221 1.69 -7.18 -9.59
CA PRO A 221 2.79 -7.58 -10.47
C PRO A 221 3.45 -6.38 -11.14
N MET A 222 4.76 -6.47 -11.41
CA MET A 222 5.43 -5.52 -12.29
C MET A 222 4.89 -5.65 -13.72
N SER A 223 4.00 -4.75 -14.10
CA SER A 223 3.30 -4.78 -15.38
C SER A 223 2.94 -3.37 -15.88
N GLY A 224 2.85 -3.23 -17.20
CA GLY A 224 2.53 -1.95 -17.83
C GLY A 224 3.69 -0.97 -17.79
N LEU A 225 3.36 0.32 -17.72
CA LEU A 225 4.33 1.41 -17.66
C LEU A 225 4.61 1.77 -16.20
N TRP A 226 5.87 2.06 -15.89
CA TRP A 226 6.30 2.67 -14.64
C TRP A 226 6.97 4.01 -14.92
N PRO A 227 7.11 4.89 -13.91
CA PRO A 227 7.72 6.20 -14.09
C PRO A 227 9.17 6.07 -14.59
N ASP A 228 9.52 6.81 -15.63
CA ASP A 228 10.84 6.81 -16.26
C ASP A 228 11.85 7.72 -15.52
N ASP A 229 11.35 8.61 -14.67
CA ASP A 229 12.14 9.48 -13.79
C ASP A 229 12.71 8.74 -12.56
N VAL A 230 12.31 7.49 -12.34
CA VAL A 230 12.70 6.70 -11.18
C VAL A 230 13.69 5.59 -11.54
N LYS A 231 14.96 5.78 -11.17
CA LYS A 231 16.08 4.89 -11.58
C LYS A 231 16.07 3.51 -10.94
N TYR A 232 15.42 3.34 -9.79
CA TYR A 232 15.50 2.13 -8.98
C TYR A 232 14.41 1.09 -9.29
N ILE A 233 13.47 1.42 -10.18
CA ILE A 233 12.41 0.50 -10.63
C ILE A 233 12.95 -0.33 -11.78
N THR A 234 12.89 -1.65 -11.62
CA THR A 234 13.26 -2.63 -12.63
C THR A 234 12.18 -3.71 -12.72
N ALA A 235 12.21 -4.51 -13.78
CA ALA A 235 11.30 -5.66 -13.90
C ALA A 235 11.44 -6.67 -12.74
N ASN A 236 12.56 -6.65 -12.00
CA ASN A 236 12.82 -7.54 -10.86
C ASN A 236 12.27 -7.02 -9.53
N ASN A 237 11.62 -5.85 -9.52
CA ASN A 237 10.95 -5.32 -8.33
C ASN A 237 9.53 -5.89 -8.15
N ASP A 238 9.29 -7.14 -8.52
CA ASP A 238 7.96 -7.73 -8.34
C ASP A 238 7.61 -7.91 -6.85
N HIS A 239 6.43 -7.43 -6.45
CA HIS A 239 5.95 -7.42 -5.08
C HIS A 239 4.81 -8.43 -4.81
N GLN A 240 4.58 -9.40 -5.70
CA GLN A 240 3.47 -10.36 -5.57
C GLN A 240 3.59 -11.30 -4.35
N ALA A 241 4.78 -11.44 -3.75
CA ALA A 241 4.89 -12.13 -2.46
C ALA A 241 3.99 -11.45 -1.41
N TRP A 242 3.93 -10.10 -1.42
CA TRP A 242 3.01 -9.35 -0.57
C TRP A 242 1.56 -9.43 -1.02
N ALA A 243 1.23 -9.71 -2.29
CA ALA A 243 -0.15 -10.00 -2.68
C ALA A 243 -0.69 -11.27 -1.99
N ASP A 244 0.09 -12.36 -1.99
CA ASP A 244 -0.31 -13.60 -1.30
C ASP A 244 -0.33 -13.42 0.23
N TYR A 245 0.63 -12.66 0.78
CA TYR A 245 0.63 -12.26 2.19
C TYR A 245 -0.66 -11.48 2.54
N THR A 246 -1.03 -10.52 1.69
CA THR A 246 -2.27 -9.72 1.80
C THR A 246 -3.50 -10.60 1.77
N TRP A 247 -3.55 -11.60 0.88
CA TRP A 247 -4.69 -12.51 0.80
C TRP A 247 -4.98 -13.18 2.15
N TYR A 248 -3.95 -13.64 2.88
CA TYR A 248 -4.12 -14.28 4.17
C TYR A 248 -4.75 -13.33 5.21
N TYR A 249 -4.15 -12.15 5.41
CA TYR A 249 -4.61 -11.21 6.44
C TYR A 249 -5.90 -10.48 6.06
N ALA A 250 -6.10 -10.13 4.79
CA ALA A 250 -7.36 -9.54 4.33
C ALA A 250 -8.52 -10.54 4.45
N THR A 251 -8.27 -11.83 4.21
CA THR A 251 -9.27 -12.88 4.45
C THR A 251 -9.58 -13.00 5.93
N TRP A 252 -8.55 -13.00 6.79
CA TRP A 252 -8.75 -13.00 8.25
C TRP A 252 -9.59 -11.80 8.70
N TRP A 253 -9.19 -10.59 8.33
CA TRP A 253 -9.90 -9.37 8.71
C TRP A 253 -11.38 -9.43 8.32
N LYS A 254 -11.66 -9.85 7.08
CA LYS A 254 -13.04 -10.01 6.58
C LYS A 254 -13.84 -11.06 7.34
N SER A 255 -13.28 -12.24 7.56
CA SER A 255 -14.00 -13.38 8.17
C SER A 255 -14.06 -13.33 9.69
N GLY A 256 -13.15 -12.60 10.33
CA GLY A 256 -12.92 -12.63 11.78
C GLY A 256 -12.08 -13.83 12.25
N ALA A 257 -11.60 -14.70 11.35
CA ALA A 257 -10.81 -15.88 11.70
C ALA A 257 -9.64 -16.10 10.74
N ALA A 258 -8.47 -16.47 11.30
CA ALA A 258 -7.29 -16.78 10.52
C ALA A 258 -7.57 -17.92 9.52
N PRO A 259 -7.25 -17.74 8.22
CA PRO A 259 -7.37 -18.81 7.23
C PRO A 259 -6.51 -20.02 7.62
N THR A 260 -6.97 -21.22 7.28
CA THR A 260 -6.13 -22.42 7.43
C THR A 260 -4.93 -22.34 6.48
N ILE A 261 -3.75 -22.73 6.96
CA ILE A 261 -2.54 -22.85 6.14
C ILE A 261 -2.44 -24.30 5.64
N ASP A 262 -2.90 -24.53 4.40
CA ASP A 262 -2.90 -25.86 3.79
C ASP A 262 -1.58 -26.22 3.08
N THR A 263 -0.80 -25.20 2.72
CA THR A 263 0.47 -25.32 2.01
C THR A 263 1.53 -24.53 2.77
N ASP A 264 2.68 -25.15 3.04
CA ASP A 264 3.80 -24.45 3.66
C ASP A 264 4.34 -23.37 2.71
N ARG A 265 4.66 -22.19 3.23
CA ARG A 265 5.13 -21.05 2.42
C ARG A 265 6.29 -20.35 3.11
N VAL A 266 7.25 -19.91 2.32
CA VAL A 266 8.32 -19.01 2.75
C VAL A 266 8.17 -17.70 1.98
N TYR A 267 8.08 -16.60 2.72
CA TYR A 267 8.16 -15.24 2.21
C TYR A 267 9.49 -14.64 2.65
N MET A 268 10.15 -13.94 1.74
CA MET A 268 11.41 -13.27 1.98
C MET A 268 11.32 -11.87 1.40
N TRP A 269 11.84 -10.86 2.11
CA TRP A 269 12.05 -9.54 1.53
C TRP A 269 13.26 -8.85 2.14
N ALA A 270 13.94 -8.06 1.33
CA ALA A 270 15.16 -7.37 1.71
C ALA A 270 15.46 -6.22 0.73
N ARG A 271 16.18 -5.20 1.19
CA ARG A 271 16.89 -4.28 0.29
C ARG A 271 18.08 -5.00 -0.34
N ILE A 272 18.52 -4.52 -1.49
CA ILE A 272 19.61 -5.11 -2.27
C ILE A 272 21.00 -4.52 -1.94
N HIS A 273 21.07 -3.50 -1.09
CA HIS A 273 22.32 -2.89 -0.64
C HIS A 273 22.16 -2.26 0.77
N PRO A 274 23.26 -1.90 1.45
CA PRO A 274 23.22 -1.26 2.76
C PRO A 274 22.42 0.04 2.78
N LYS A 275 21.74 0.34 3.88
CA LYS A 275 20.96 1.59 4.06
C LYS A 275 21.78 2.87 3.87
N ASN A 276 23.08 2.80 4.10
CA ASN A 276 24.03 3.91 4.00
C ASN A 276 24.95 3.81 2.76
N ALA A 277 24.52 3.12 1.71
CA ALA A 277 25.29 3.03 0.47
C ALA A 277 25.58 4.43 -0.09
N ALA A 278 26.85 4.70 -0.40
CA ALA A 278 27.31 6.03 -0.81
C ALA A 278 26.55 6.59 -2.03
N VAL A 279 26.12 5.73 -2.96
CA VAL A 279 25.34 6.12 -4.15
C VAL A 279 24.07 6.90 -3.79
N CYS A 280 23.44 6.59 -2.64
CA CYS A 280 22.26 7.28 -2.11
C CYS A 280 22.52 8.70 -1.62
N SER A 281 23.71 9.24 -1.86
CA SER A 281 24.07 10.63 -1.56
C SER A 281 24.84 11.32 -2.69
N THR A 282 25.16 10.60 -3.77
CA THR A 282 26.05 11.09 -4.85
C THR A 282 25.47 10.97 -6.25
N ASP A 283 24.25 10.44 -6.40
CA ASP A 283 23.62 10.19 -7.71
C ASP A 283 22.85 11.38 -8.31
N GLY A 284 22.90 12.53 -7.63
CA GLY A 284 22.29 13.79 -8.04
C GLY A 284 20.86 14.03 -7.54
N VAL A 285 20.25 13.10 -6.79
CA VAL A 285 18.92 13.31 -6.18
C VAL A 285 19.05 13.97 -4.81
N GLY A 286 19.88 13.41 -3.94
CA GLY A 286 19.99 13.86 -2.55
C GLY A 286 20.23 12.69 -1.62
N THR A 287 20.32 12.99 -0.32
CA THR A 287 20.36 11.97 0.73
C THR A 287 18.94 11.56 1.09
N VAL A 288 18.65 10.26 1.00
CA VAL A 288 17.33 9.70 1.37
C VAL A 288 16.97 10.04 2.81
N LEU A 289 15.91 10.83 2.99
CA LEU A 289 15.38 11.14 4.31
C LEU A 289 14.96 9.84 5.02
N ASN A 290 15.28 9.73 6.32
CA ASN A 290 14.97 8.59 7.17
C ASN A 290 15.60 7.24 6.75
N ALA A 291 16.60 7.22 5.88
CA ALA A 291 17.31 5.97 5.52
C ALA A 291 17.84 5.20 6.75
N ASN A 292 18.22 5.93 7.80
CA ASN A 292 18.73 5.37 9.05
C ASN A 292 17.69 4.54 9.84
N TRP A 293 16.39 4.67 9.53
CA TRP A 293 15.34 3.87 10.16
C TRP A 293 15.33 2.42 9.68
N ALA A 294 15.93 2.18 8.52
CA ALA A 294 15.99 0.86 7.91
C ALA A 294 17.03 -0.02 8.62
N GLU A 295 16.89 -1.34 8.56
CA GLU A 295 17.90 -2.29 9.04
C GLU A 295 18.35 -3.26 7.95
N ASP A 296 19.65 -3.54 7.89
CA ASP A 296 20.25 -4.38 6.84
C ASP A 296 20.04 -5.87 7.14
N LEU A 297 18.78 -6.27 7.08
CA LEU A 297 18.28 -7.59 7.44
C LEU A 297 17.48 -8.19 6.28
N LEU A 298 17.63 -9.50 6.11
CA LEU A 298 16.69 -10.33 5.39
C LEU A 298 15.54 -10.67 6.34
N TYR A 299 14.34 -10.25 5.96
CA TYR A 299 13.11 -10.57 6.69
C TYR A 299 12.48 -11.83 6.14
N ILE A 300 12.15 -12.77 7.01
CA ILE A 300 11.57 -14.06 6.65
C ILE A 300 10.28 -14.26 7.43
N SER A 301 9.18 -14.53 6.72
CA SER A 301 7.98 -15.11 7.29
C SER A 301 7.79 -16.54 6.76
N VAL A 302 7.49 -17.47 7.64
CA VAL A 302 7.20 -18.87 7.29
C VAL A 302 5.80 -19.22 7.77
N PHE A 303 4.94 -19.61 6.82
CA PHE A 303 3.57 -20.01 7.10
C PHE A 303 3.55 -21.53 7.03
N LEU A 304 3.25 -22.18 8.15
CA LEU A 304 3.37 -23.63 8.30
C LEU A 304 2.04 -24.29 8.60
N LYS A 305 1.73 -25.35 7.86
CA LYS A 305 0.62 -26.25 8.14
C LYS A 305 0.79 -26.97 9.49
N SER A 306 2.01 -27.38 9.78
CA SER A 306 2.40 -28.03 11.03
C SER A 306 3.84 -27.69 11.38
N ALA A 307 4.24 -27.92 12.63
CA ALA A 307 5.61 -27.67 13.09
C ALA A 307 6.68 -28.22 12.12
N ALA A 308 7.75 -27.45 11.94
CA ALA A 308 8.83 -27.74 11.00
C ALA A 308 10.12 -27.06 11.49
N GLN A 309 11.23 -27.32 10.80
CA GLN A 309 12.49 -26.62 11.01
C GLN A 309 12.81 -25.74 9.81
N ALA A 310 13.44 -24.58 10.06
CA ALA A 310 13.89 -23.67 9.03
C ALA A 310 15.38 -23.38 9.14
N TYR A 311 16.06 -23.32 8.01
CA TYR A 311 17.42 -22.80 7.88
C TYR A 311 17.45 -21.82 6.72
N CYS A 312 17.66 -20.54 6.99
CA CYS A 312 17.80 -19.51 5.98
C CYS A 312 19.17 -18.82 6.07
N TYR A 313 19.63 -18.24 4.96
CA TYR A 313 20.95 -17.60 4.86
C TYR A 313 20.93 -16.36 3.97
N SER A 314 21.96 -15.53 4.15
CA SER A 314 22.36 -14.44 3.27
C SER A 314 23.89 -14.48 3.18
N GLY A 315 24.45 -14.71 1.99
CA GLY A 315 25.89 -14.90 1.80
C GLY A 315 26.49 -15.87 2.82
N SER A 316 27.44 -15.39 3.64
CA SER A 316 28.08 -16.16 4.71
C SER A 316 27.29 -16.18 6.05
N ASN A 317 26.26 -15.36 6.20
CA ASN A 317 25.41 -15.32 7.40
C ASN A 317 24.27 -16.33 7.31
N ASN A 318 23.81 -16.85 8.46
CA ASN A 318 22.69 -17.78 8.52
C ASN A 318 21.90 -17.68 9.83
N SER A 319 20.69 -18.23 9.83
CA SER A 319 19.80 -18.28 10.99
C SER A 319 20.14 -19.36 12.01
N GLY A 320 21.07 -20.28 11.69
CA GLY A 320 21.07 -21.63 12.25
C GLY A 320 19.77 -22.37 11.96
N THR A 321 19.62 -23.57 12.51
CA THR A 321 18.36 -24.31 12.43
C THR A 321 17.38 -23.78 13.48
N LYS A 322 16.22 -23.30 13.04
CA LYS A 322 15.12 -22.82 13.89
C LYS A 322 14.00 -23.84 13.94
N SER A 323 13.54 -24.20 15.14
CA SER A 323 12.28 -24.94 15.32
C SER A 323 11.10 -23.97 15.27
N LEU A 324 10.15 -24.24 14.39
CA LEU A 324 8.99 -23.38 14.13
C LEU A 324 7.69 -24.14 14.44
N ASN A 325 6.68 -23.38 14.85
CA ASN A 325 5.34 -23.91 15.15
C ASN A 325 4.46 -23.94 13.90
N ALA A 326 3.33 -24.65 13.96
CA ALA A 326 2.24 -24.43 13.00
C ALA A 326 1.79 -22.97 13.06
N GLY A 327 1.32 -22.41 11.94
CA GLY A 327 0.95 -21.00 11.85
C GLY A 327 2.03 -20.11 11.23
N VAL A 328 1.96 -18.81 11.55
CA VAL A 328 2.88 -17.79 11.05
C VAL A 328 4.07 -17.65 12.00
N ASN A 329 5.28 -17.75 11.45
CA ASN A 329 6.53 -17.59 12.17
C ASN A 329 7.39 -16.53 11.48
N GLU A 330 8.17 -15.76 12.24
CA GLU A 330 9.01 -14.68 11.69
C GLU A 330 10.38 -14.65 12.36
N PHE A 331 11.42 -14.41 11.57
CA PHE A 331 12.79 -14.19 12.03
C PHE A 331 13.63 -13.51 10.95
N THR A 332 14.81 -13.04 11.31
CA THR A 332 15.70 -12.32 10.41
C THR A 332 17.07 -12.98 10.28
N VAL A 333 17.77 -12.64 9.20
CA VAL A 333 19.20 -12.95 9.00
C VAL A 333 19.91 -11.66 8.59
N PRO A 334 21.03 -11.26 9.22
CA PRO A 334 21.78 -10.08 8.78
C PRO A 334 22.28 -10.22 7.34
N LEU A 335 22.05 -9.18 6.52
CA LEU A 335 22.47 -9.18 5.12
C LEU A 335 23.99 -9.08 5.01
N VAL A 336 24.56 -9.89 4.14
CA VAL A 336 25.96 -9.80 3.70
C VAL A 336 26.04 -10.13 2.22
N SER A 337 27.11 -9.68 1.57
CA SER A 337 27.30 -9.80 0.12
C SER A 337 27.02 -11.22 -0.38
N GLY A 338 26.20 -11.33 -1.43
CA GLY A 338 25.82 -12.61 -2.05
C GLY A 338 24.31 -12.84 -2.12
N GLY A 339 23.95 -14.07 -2.50
CA GLY A 339 22.57 -14.52 -2.59
C GLY A 339 21.95 -14.85 -1.24
N ILE A 340 20.65 -15.14 -1.26
CA ILE A 340 19.86 -15.56 -0.10
C ILE A 340 19.24 -16.92 -0.37
N GLY A 341 18.72 -17.56 0.67
CA GLY A 341 17.89 -18.75 0.51
C GLY A 341 17.28 -19.22 1.81
N CYS A 342 16.31 -20.12 1.71
CA CYS A 342 15.74 -20.78 2.87
C CYS A 342 15.31 -22.22 2.56
N THR A 343 15.58 -23.11 3.51
CA THR A 343 15.14 -24.51 3.49
C THR A 343 14.21 -24.78 4.66
N ILE A 344 13.05 -25.38 4.39
CA ILE A 344 12.12 -25.87 5.41
C ILE A 344 12.15 -27.39 5.40
N THR A 345 12.35 -28.00 6.57
CA THR A 345 12.36 -29.46 6.73
C THR A 345 11.35 -29.91 7.78
N ARG A 346 10.78 -31.10 7.59
CA ARG A 346 9.90 -31.76 8.55
C ARG A 346 10.23 -33.24 8.57
N ASN A 347 10.49 -33.78 9.76
CA ASN A 347 10.90 -35.19 9.94
C ASN A 347 12.10 -35.60 9.05
N GLY A 348 13.07 -34.69 8.87
CA GLY A 348 14.27 -34.93 8.05
C GLY A 348 14.09 -34.76 6.54
N ALA A 349 12.85 -34.62 6.04
CA ALA A 349 12.59 -34.35 4.63
C ALA A 349 12.55 -32.84 4.33
N ALA A 350 13.17 -32.40 3.24
CA ALA A 350 13.05 -31.03 2.76
C ALA A 350 11.71 -30.84 2.05
N LEU A 351 10.91 -29.89 2.55
CA LEU A 351 9.62 -29.51 1.98
C LEU A 351 9.78 -28.31 1.03
N ILE A 352 10.57 -27.33 1.46
CA ILE A 352 10.91 -26.14 0.67
C ILE A 352 12.43 -26.07 0.59
N LYS A 353 12.92 -25.81 -0.62
CA LYS A 353 14.31 -25.40 -0.87
C LYS A 353 14.28 -24.20 -1.81
N TYR A 354 14.20 -23.01 -1.23
CA TYR A 354 14.10 -21.76 -1.97
C TYR A 354 15.47 -21.09 -2.07
N THR A 355 15.94 -20.88 -3.30
CA THR A 355 17.18 -20.17 -3.61
C THR A 355 16.89 -19.21 -4.76
N PRO A 356 16.41 -17.99 -4.49
CA PRO A 356 16.12 -17.00 -5.52
C PRO A 356 17.38 -16.65 -6.32
N THR A 357 17.26 -16.59 -7.64
CA THR A 357 18.35 -16.24 -8.57
C THR A 357 18.32 -14.78 -9.00
N ASP A 358 17.21 -14.10 -8.72
CA ASP A 358 16.91 -12.71 -9.03
C ASP A 358 17.28 -11.74 -7.88
N PHE A 359 17.82 -12.26 -6.78
CA PHE A 359 18.32 -11.48 -5.65
C PHE A 359 19.84 -11.58 -5.51
N THR A 360 20.50 -10.47 -5.25
CA THR A 360 21.88 -10.43 -4.74
C THR A 360 22.06 -9.16 -3.91
N TYR A 361 22.60 -9.31 -2.71
CA TYR A 361 23.00 -8.18 -1.87
C TYR A 361 24.40 -7.71 -2.26
N THR A 362 24.57 -6.41 -2.55
CA THR A 362 25.85 -5.81 -2.93
C THR A 362 26.18 -4.61 -2.05
N THR A 363 27.45 -4.49 -1.64
CA THR A 363 27.95 -3.31 -0.91
C THR A 363 28.42 -2.19 -1.84
N SER A 364 28.40 -2.43 -3.16
CA SER A 364 28.81 -1.47 -4.19
C SER A 364 27.69 -1.29 -5.23
N PRO A 365 26.50 -0.78 -4.83
CA PRO A 365 25.40 -0.55 -5.76
C PRO A 365 25.70 0.60 -6.74
N SER A 366 25.14 0.51 -7.95
CA SER A 366 25.21 1.57 -8.97
C SER A 366 24.02 2.53 -8.93
N VAL A 367 22.96 2.20 -8.20
CA VAL A 367 21.73 2.98 -8.07
C VAL A 367 21.31 2.99 -6.61
N CYS A 368 20.83 4.13 -6.11
CA CYS A 368 20.17 4.17 -4.81
C CYS A 368 18.80 3.49 -4.88
N ASN A 369 18.68 2.32 -4.26
CA ASN A 369 17.49 1.51 -4.24
C ASN A 369 17.17 1.00 -2.82
N MET A 370 16.35 1.75 -2.10
CA MET A 370 15.77 1.28 -0.84
C MET A 370 14.39 0.62 -1.01
N ASN A 371 13.97 0.34 -2.24
CA ASN A 371 12.86 -0.57 -2.49
C ASN A 371 13.25 -1.99 -2.04
N ALA A 372 12.26 -2.80 -1.68
CA ALA A 372 12.49 -4.20 -1.37
C ALA A 372 12.51 -5.03 -2.66
N TRP A 373 13.32 -6.08 -2.63
CA TRP A 373 13.00 -7.29 -3.38
C TRP A 373 12.05 -8.13 -2.52
N THR A 374 11.13 -8.85 -3.16
CA THR A 374 10.24 -9.79 -2.48
C THR A 374 10.25 -11.16 -3.15
N GLY A 375 10.16 -12.21 -2.35
CA GLY A 375 10.13 -13.59 -2.83
C GLY A 375 9.13 -14.43 -2.08
N LEU A 376 8.51 -15.36 -2.81
CA LEU A 376 7.57 -16.34 -2.28
C LEU A 376 7.86 -17.70 -2.89
N PHE A 377 7.98 -18.71 -2.04
CA PHE A 377 8.00 -20.11 -2.45
C PHE A 377 6.95 -20.90 -1.67
N ARG A 378 6.19 -21.75 -2.37
CA ARG A 378 5.20 -22.66 -1.78
C ARG A 378 5.71 -24.09 -1.92
N GLY A 379 5.69 -24.84 -0.82
CA GLY A 379 6.18 -26.23 -0.74
C GLY A 379 5.15 -27.29 -1.08
#